data_AF-A0A7V4LSF0-F1
#
_entry.id   AF-A0A7V4LSF0-F1
#
_cell.length_a   1.000
_cell.length_b   1.000
_cell.length_c   1.000
_cell.angle_alpha   90.00
_cell.angle_beta   90.00
_cell.angle_gamma   90.00
#
_symmetry.space_group_name_H-M   'P 1'
#
loop_
_entity.id
_entity.type
_entity.pdbx_description
1 polymer ?
#
loop_
_entity_poly.entity_id
_entity_poly.type
_entity_poly.pdbx_seq_one_letter_code
_entity_poly.pdbx_strand_id
1 'polypeptide(L)'
;MKLRHFQPGRGRRAFTLTELMVAVGIMGLIVTALYAVFSATQRALRANVSQTDVTEGGRLAMELITRDLRRLSAAGQTPETNFLVTLSPAIGAGPVGTLRPQEVFDLYYETNRPNDFQGYQPVVQRLNVGAAWRTNVLEEVFLFSREGSRMGGTVYRVLNARGGVGTLGRYTLTHHQRLMPTGWLSIATLGRAATNFAPLVEGVVHFRVQAYDALGFPMNVTNRHW
;
A
#
# COMPACT_ATOMS: atom_id res chain seq x y z
N MET A 1 -9.62 64.24 -77.91
CA MET A 1 -9.91 62.79 -78.00
C MET A 1 -8.97 62.06 -77.03
N LYS A 2 -9.48 61.59 -75.88
CA LYS A 2 -8.67 61.07 -74.75
C LYS A 2 -8.96 59.57 -74.58
N LEU A 3 -8.02 58.71 -74.93
CA LEU A 3 -8.16 57.25 -74.84
C LEU A 3 -8.05 56.81 -73.38
N ARG A 4 -9.11 56.19 -72.83
CA ARG A 4 -9.09 55.55 -71.51
C ARG A 4 -8.37 54.20 -71.61
N HIS A 5 -7.29 54.04 -70.87
CA HIS A 5 -6.63 52.76 -70.64
C HIS A 5 -7.53 51.85 -69.80
N PHE A 6 -7.94 50.71 -70.35
CA PHE A 6 -8.66 49.67 -69.64
C PHE A 6 -7.62 48.77 -68.95
N GLN A 7 -7.49 48.85 -67.62
CA GLN A 7 -6.68 47.89 -66.88
C GLN A 7 -7.46 46.57 -66.79
N PRO A 8 -6.95 45.44 -67.31
CA PRO A 8 -7.62 44.16 -67.15
C PRO A 8 -7.58 43.74 -65.67
N GLY A 9 -8.74 43.41 -65.11
CA GLY A 9 -8.85 42.89 -63.76
C GLY A 9 -8.00 41.62 -63.61
N ARG A 10 -7.08 41.63 -62.64
CA ARG A 10 -6.30 40.43 -62.28
C ARG A 10 -7.26 39.29 -61.95
N GLY A 11 -7.25 38.23 -62.76
CA GLY A 11 -8.01 37.02 -62.50
C GLY A 11 -7.69 36.48 -61.11
N ARG A 12 -8.69 36.47 -60.22
CA ARG A 12 -8.59 35.82 -58.93
C ARG A 12 -8.45 34.32 -59.18
N ARG A 13 -7.28 33.76 -58.90
CA ARG A 13 -7.02 32.33 -58.98
C ARG A 13 -7.92 31.60 -57.98
N ALA A 14 -8.75 30.68 -58.46
CA ALA A 14 -9.50 29.76 -57.63
C ALA A 14 -8.62 28.56 -57.25
N PHE A 15 -8.85 27.97 -56.08
CA PHE A 15 -8.12 26.81 -55.56
C PHE A 15 -8.31 25.58 -56.46
N THR A 16 -7.25 24.81 -56.69
CA THR A 16 -7.33 23.58 -57.50
C THR A 16 -7.68 22.36 -56.63
N LEU A 17 -8.33 21.34 -57.23
CA LEU A 17 -8.70 20.09 -56.56
C LEU A 17 -7.49 19.39 -55.91
N THR A 18 -6.35 19.39 -56.60
CA THR A 18 -5.09 18.81 -56.11
C THR A 18 -4.55 19.56 -54.89
N GLU A 19 -4.66 20.88 -54.87
CA GLU A 19 -4.20 21.72 -53.76
C GLU A 19 -5.08 21.53 -52.51
N LEU A 20 -6.39 21.31 -52.71
CA LEU A 20 -7.31 20.95 -51.62
C LEU A 20 -7.06 19.52 -51.09
N MET A 21 -6.79 18.54 -51.95
CA MET A 21 -6.44 17.19 -51.52
C MET A 21 -5.13 17.16 -50.73
N VAL A 22 -4.11 17.91 -51.17
CA VAL A 22 -2.84 18.04 -50.45
C VAL A 22 -3.05 18.77 -49.12
N ALA A 23 -3.82 19.85 -49.09
CA ALA A 23 -4.09 20.60 -47.86
C ALA A 23 -4.79 19.73 -46.80
N VAL A 24 -5.82 18.97 -47.18
CA VAL A 24 -6.53 18.04 -46.27
C VAL A 24 -5.63 16.88 -45.86
N GLY A 25 -4.80 16.36 -46.76
CA GLY A 25 -3.81 15.32 -46.44
C GLY A 25 -2.78 15.78 -45.40
N ILE A 26 -2.23 16.98 -45.58
CA ILE A 26 -1.28 17.59 -44.64
C ILE A 26 -1.95 17.88 -43.29
N MET A 27 -3.16 18.44 -43.30
CA MET A 27 -3.92 18.71 -42.07
C MET A 27 -4.16 17.40 -41.30
N GLY A 28 -4.59 16.34 -41.98
CA GLY A 28 -4.79 15.02 -41.38
C GLY A 28 -3.52 14.46 -40.73
N LEU A 29 -2.38 14.58 -41.43
CA LEU A 29 -1.08 14.15 -40.90
C LEU A 29 -0.67 14.95 -39.65
N ILE A 30 -0.83 16.27 -39.67
CA ILE A 30 -0.51 17.14 -38.53
C ILE A 30 -1.40 16.82 -37.33
N VAL A 31 -2.71 16.69 -37.54
CA VAL A 31 -3.67 16.38 -36.46
C VAL A 31 -3.34 15.03 -35.82
N THR A 32 -2.99 14.02 -36.61
CA THR A 32 -2.60 12.70 -36.10
C THR A 32 -1.34 12.77 -35.24
N ALA A 33 -0.33 13.52 -35.70
CA ALA A 33 0.91 13.72 -34.94
C ALA A 33 0.66 14.46 -33.61
N LEU A 34 -0.10 15.55 -33.63
CA LEU A 34 -0.43 16.31 -32.43
C LEU A 34 -1.27 15.49 -31.44
N TYR A 35 -2.22 14.70 -31.95
CA TYR A 35 -3.03 13.81 -31.13
C TYR A 35 -2.17 12.72 -30.46
N ALA A 36 -1.18 12.16 -31.17
CA ALA A 36 -0.25 11.19 -30.61
C ALA A 36 0.58 11.81 -29.47
N VAL A 37 1.11 13.03 -29.64
CA VAL A 37 1.86 13.73 -28.59
C VAL A 37 0.97 14.05 -27.39
N PHE A 38 -0.23 14.56 -27.61
CA PHE A 38 -1.17 14.89 -26.55
C PHE A 38 -1.61 13.67 -25.73
N SER A 39 -1.93 12.57 -26.40
CA SER A 39 -2.30 11.33 -25.71
C SER A 39 -1.11 10.73 -24.94
N ALA A 40 0.11 10.85 -25.47
CA ALA A 40 1.33 10.44 -24.79
C ALA A 40 1.59 11.28 -23.53
N THR A 41 1.48 12.62 -23.60
CA THR A 41 1.69 13.50 -22.44
C THR A 41 0.63 13.29 -21.35
N GLN A 42 -0.64 13.06 -21.72
CA GLN A 42 -1.69 12.70 -20.76
C GLN A 42 -1.44 11.36 -20.06
N ARG A 43 -0.92 10.37 -20.79
CA ARG A 43 -0.60 9.06 -20.21
C ARG A 43 0.58 9.19 -19.24
N ALA A 44 1.61 9.93 -19.62
CA ALA A 44 2.75 10.22 -18.76
C ALA A 44 2.34 10.99 -17.50
N LEU A 45 1.49 12.02 -17.62
CA LEU A 45 0.99 12.77 -16.47
C LEU A 45 0.21 11.89 -15.49
N ARG A 46 -0.70 11.04 -15.99
CA ARG A 46 -1.45 10.11 -15.14
C ARG A 46 -0.55 9.11 -14.42
N ALA A 47 0.45 8.58 -15.13
CA ALA A 47 1.46 7.71 -14.51
C ALA A 47 2.22 8.43 -13.40
N ASN A 48 2.67 9.66 -13.65
CA ASN A 48 3.40 10.46 -12.66
C ASN A 48 2.56 10.77 -11.41
N VAL A 49 1.27 11.09 -11.57
CA VAL A 49 0.36 11.31 -10.43
C VAL A 49 0.25 10.03 -9.61
N SER A 50 -0.09 8.89 -10.24
CA SER A 50 -0.19 7.61 -9.52
C SER A 50 1.10 7.19 -8.82
N GLN A 51 2.26 7.49 -9.42
CA GLN A 51 3.56 7.21 -8.82
C GLN A 51 3.83 8.11 -7.61
N THR A 52 3.41 9.37 -7.68
CA THR A 52 3.55 10.33 -6.57
C THR A 52 2.69 9.90 -5.39
N ASP A 53 1.44 9.51 -5.64
CA ASP A 53 0.51 9.04 -4.60
C ASP A 53 1.07 7.83 -3.83
N VAL A 54 1.62 6.84 -4.55
CA VAL A 54 2.25 5.66 -3.93
C VAL A 54 3.48 6.05 -3.11
N THR A 55 4.29 6.98 -3.62
CA THR A 55 5.52 7.43 -2.95
C THR A 55 5.20 8.23 -1.68
N GLU A 56 4.20 9.10 -1.75
CA GLU A 56 3.73 9.90 -0.62
C GLU A 56 3.16 9.01 0.49
N GLY A 57 2.26 8.09 0.12
CA GLY A 57 1.72 7.10 1.06
C GLY A 57 2.82 6.24 1.68
N GLY A 58 3.76 5.75 0.87
CA GLY A 58 4.90 4.96 1.34
C GLY A 58 5.77 5.71 2.35
N ARG A 59 6.06 6.99 2.08
CA ARG A 59 6.81 7.85 3.01
C ARG A 59 6.06 8.05 4.31
N LEU A 60 4.76 8.35 4.25
CA LEU A 60 3.91 8.51 5.43
C LEU A 60 3.90 7.23 6.27
N ALA A 61 3.70 6.06 5.64
CA ALA A 61 3.70 4.77 6.32
C ALA A 61 5.02 4.52 7.05
N MET A 62 6.17 4.76 6.39
CA MET A 62 7.49 4.59 7.00
C MET A 62 7.74 5.57 8.14
N GLU A 63 7.30 6.82 8.00
CA GLU A 63 7.40 7.83 9.07
C GLU A 63 6.60 7.43 10.30
N LEU A 64 5.37 6.95 10.10
CA LEU A 64 4.51 6.46 11.18
C LEU A 64 5.10 5.22 11.85
N ILE A 65 5.54 4.22 11.07
CA ILE A 65 6.15 2.99 11.61
C ILE A 65 7.39 3.35 12.42
N THR A 66 8.29 4.19 11.88
CA THR A 66 9.51 4.62 12.57
C THR A 66 9.19 5.40 13.85
N ARG A 67 8.17 6.26 13.82
CA ARG A 67 7.72 7.01 15.00
C ARG A 67 7.18 6.07 16.07
N ASP A 68 6.36 5.10 15.70
CA ASP A 68 5.72 4.19 16.64
C ASP A 68 6.74 3.15 17.18
N LEU A 69 7.72 2.74 16.37
CA LEU A 69 8.89 1.96 16.81
C LEU A 69 9.74 2.72 17.83
N ARG A 70 9.97 4.03 17.64
CA ARG A 70 10.68 4.87 18.62
C ARG A 70 9.92 5.00 19.95
N ARG A 71 8.60 4.83 19.94
CA ARG A 71 7.76 4.83 21.14
C ARG A 71 7.63 3.45 21.77
N LEU A 72 8.27 2.44 21.19
CA LEU A 72 8.21 1.09 21.71
C LEU A 72 8.79 1.05 23.13
N SER A 73 8.08 0.37 24.01
CA SER A 73 8.44 0.28 25.42
C SER A 73 8.05 -1.08 25.98
N ALA A 74 8.74 -1.49 27.04
CA ALA A 74 8.32 -2.67 27.79
C ALA A 74 7.03 -2.37 28.57
N ALA A 75 6.05 -3.25 28.49
CA ALA A 75 4.82 -3.19 29.26
C ALA A 75 5.06 -3.29 30.77
N GLY A 76 6.14 -3.97 31.17
CA GLY A 76 6.50 -4.18 32.58
C GLY A 76 5.50 -5.05 33.35
N GLN A 77 4.62 -5.76 32.64
CA GLN A 77 3.59 -6.62 33.21
C GLN A 77 3.44 -7.87 32.34
N THR A 78 3.48 -9.05 32.96
CA THR A 78 3.26 -10.35 32.29
C THR A 78 1.79 -10.75 32.48
N PRO A 79 1.06 -11.21 31.44
CA PRO A 79 1.55 -11.71 30.15
C PRO A 79 1.42 -10.75 28.96
N GLU A 80 1.71 -9.45 29.12
CA GLU A 80 1.60 -8.52 27.99
C GLU A 80 2.69 -8.73 26.94
N THR A 81 2.31 -8.59 25.67
CA THR A 81 3.26 -8.61 24.55
C THR A 81 3.85 -7.21 24.38
N ASN A 82 5.17 -7.10 24.24
CA ASN A 82 5.83 -5.81 23.96
C ASN A 82 5.98 -5.56 22.46
N PHE A 83 6.31 -6.62 21.73
CA PHE A 83 6.62 -6.59 20.32
C PHE A 83 6.29 -7.95 19.73
N LEU A 84 5.59 -7.95 18.60
CA LEU A 84 5.29 -9.17 17.86
C LEU A 84 5.39 -8.87 16.36
N VAL A 85 6.07 -9.76 15.65
CA VAL A 85 5.99 -9.85 14.20
C VAL A 85 5.60 -11.27 13.84
N THR A 86 4.61 -11.41 12.97
CA THR A 86 4.16 -12.71 12.47
C THR A 86 3.58 -12.57 11.08
N LEU A 87 3.40 -13.68 10.38
CA LEU A 87 2.75 -13.68 9.08
C LEU A 87 1.31 -13.15 9.20
N SER A 88 0.91 -12.34 8.22
CA SER A 88 -0.43 -11.79 8.14
C SER A 88 -1.41 -12.81 7.56
N PRO A 89 -2.61 -12.95 8.14
CA PRO A 89 -3.07 -12.25 9.35
C PRO A 89 -2.47 -12.85 10.63
N ALA A 90 -2.05 -12.00 11.58
CA ALA A 90 -1.61 -12.45 12.89
C ALA A 90 -2.76 -13.08 13.66
N ILE A 91 -2.52 -14.28 14.19
CA ILE A 91 -3.46 -14.98 15.05
C ILE A 91 -3.30 -14.43 16.48
N GLY A 92 -4.32 -13.73 16.99
CA GLY A 92 -4.43 -13.39 18.40
C GLY A 92 -4.81 -14.63 19.23
N ALA A 93 -3.85 -15.48 19.56
CA ALA A 93 -4.08 -16.67 20.39
C ALA A 93 -4.00 -16.34 21.88
N GLY A 94 -4.94 -15.51 22.40
CA GLY A 94 -4.96 -15.12 23.81
C GLY A 94 -3.63 -14.54 24.32
N PRO A 95 -3.37 -14.51 25.64
CA PRO A 95 -1.99 -14.67 26.09
C PRO A 95 -1.52 -15.99 25.50
N VAL A 96 -0.38 -16.04 24.81
CA VAL A 96 0.14 -17.21 24.10
C VAL A 96 -0.27 -18.52 24.81
N GLY A 97 -1.31 -19.21 24.30
CA GLY A 97 -1.71 -20.55 24.77
C GLY A 97 -3.16 -20.84 25.22
N THR A 98 -4.17 -19.96 25.08
CA THR A 98 -5.49 -20.22 25.73
C THR A 98 -6.75 -20.26 24.85
N LEU A 99 -6.68 -20.05 23.53
CA LEU A 99 -7.87 -20.19 22.66
C LEU A 99 -7.88 -21.56 21.97
N ARG A 100 -9.03 -22.24 21.91
CA ARG A 100 -9.15 -23.51 21.18
C ARG A 100 -9.05 -23.22 19.67
N PRO A 101 -8.37 -24.09 18.89
CA PRO A 101 -8.17 -23.89 17.45
C PRO A 101 -9.44 -23.55 16.64
N GLN A 102 -10.61 -24.06 17.05
CA GLN A 102 -11.90 -23.80 16.38
C GLN A 102 -12.48 -22.40 16.66
N GLU A 103 -12.32 -21.87 17.88
CA GLU A 103 -12.80 -20.53 18.25
C GLU A 103 -11.92 -19.44 17.57
N VAL A 104 -10.65 -19.78 17.33
CA VAL A 104 -9.70 -18.98 16.55
C VAL A 104 -10.06 -18.98 15.06
N PHE A 105 -10.51 -20.12 14.54
CA PHE A 105 -10.99 -20.26 13.16
C PHE A 105 -12.23 -19.40 12.94
N ASP A 106 -13.22 -19.41 13.84
CA ASP A 106 -14.45 -18.63 13.68
C ASP A 106 -14.22 -17.10 13.80
N LEU A 107 -13.34 -16.65 14.70
CA LEU A 107 -12.94 -15.23 14.80
C LEU A 107 -12.19 -14.74 13.54
N TYR A 108 -11.44 -15.65 12.89
CA TYR A 108 -10.76 -15.44 11.61
C TYR A 108 -11.76 -15.19 10.46
N TYR A 109 -12.92 -15.87 10.44
CA TYR A 109 -13.98 -15.68 9.44
C TYR A 109 -14.75 -14.37 9.60
N GLU A 110 -14.83 -13.82 10.81
CA GLU A 110 -15.57 -12.58 11.09
C GLU A 110 -14.72 -11.31 10.92
N THR A 111 -13.42 -11.40 11.21
CA THR A 111 -12.46 -10.27 11.26
C THR A 111 -11.87 -9.92 9.89
N ASN A 112 -11.75 -10.92 9.01
CA ASN A 112 -11.31 -10.81 7.63
C ASN A 112 -12.31 -11.59 6.76
N ARG A 113 -13.28 -10.91 6.14
CA ARG A 113 -14.07 -11.47 5.04
C ARG A 113 -13.39 -11.13 3.70
N PRO A 114 -12.38 -11.88 3.23
CA PRO A 114 -12.07 -11.87 1.81
C PRO A 114 -13.22 -12.57 1.07
N ASN A 115 -13.52 -12.09 -0.13
CA ASN A 115 -14.56 -12.61 -1.01
C ASN A 115 -14.14 -13.93 -1.68
N ASP A 116 -12.96 -14.43 -1.30
CA ASP A 116 -12.18 -15.42 -2.01
C ASP A 116 -11.54 -16.33 -0.94
N PHE A 117 -12.10 -17.53 -0.83
CA PHE A 117 -12.00 -18.50 0.28
C PHE A 117 -10.63 -19.20 0.51
N GLN A 118 -9.46 -18.58 0.26
CA GLN A 118 -8.21 -19.36 0.12
C GLN A 118 -6.93 -18.89 0.85
N GLY A 119 -7.04 -18.19 1.99
CA GLY A 119 -5.86 -17.92 2.83
C GLY A 119 -4.77 -17.08 2.15
N TYR A 120 -3.56 -17.07 2.73
CA TYR A 120 -2.42 -16.32 2.19
C TYR A 120 -2.00 -16.89 0.82
N GLN A 121 -2.35 -16.19 -0.26
CA GLN A 121 -1.95 -16.50 -1.64
C GLN A 121 -0.81 -15.57 -2.08
N PRO A 122 0.46 -15.99 -2.02
CA PRO A 122 1.56 -15.11 -2.37
C PRO A 122 1.62 -14.76 -3.86
N VAL A 123 2.01 -13.53 -4.17
CA VAL A 123 2.45 -13.12 -5.51
C VAL A 123 3.75 -13.84 -5.84
N VAL A 124 3.71 -14.64 -6.90
CA VAL A 124 4.90 -15.28 -7.48
C VAL A 124 5.50 -14.36 -8.53
N GLN A 125 6.76 -13.96 -8.33
CA GLN A 125 7.49 -13.11 -9.26
C GLN A 125 8.72 -13.84 -9.78
N ARG A 126 8.91 -13.83 -11.11
CA ARG A 126 10.16 -14.28 -11.72
C ARG A 126 11.25 -13.24 -11.52
N LEU A 127 12.44 -13.67 -11.13
CA LEU A 127 13.59 -12.78 -11.05
C LEU A 127 14.06 -12.41 -12.46
N ASN A 128 14.60 -11.20 -12.61
CA ASN A 128 15.17 -10.73 -13.88
C ASN A 128 16.51 -11.43 -14.22
N VAL A 129 17.03 -12.25 -13.30
CA VAL A 129 18.28 -12.99 -13.43
C VAL A 129 18.02 -14.46 -13.09
N GLY A 130 18.32 -15.35 -14.03
CA GLY A 130 18.14 -16.80 -13.89
C GLY A 130 16.69 -17.28 -13.99
N ALA A 131 16.50 -18.60 -13.86
CA ALA A 131 15.19 -19.25 -13.83
C ALA A 131 14.57 -19.30 -12.41
N ALA A 132 14.95 -18.35 -11.55
CA ALA A 132 14.57 -18.35 -10.14
C ALA A 132 13.28 -17.54 -9.90
N TRP A 133 12.46 -18.04 -8.96
CA TRP A 133 11.19 -17.45 -8.56
C TRP A 133 11.27 -16.96 -7.12
N ARG A 134 10.58 -15.87 -6.80
CA ARG A 134 10.36 -15.42 -5.43
C ARG A 134 8.88 -15.27 -5.14
N THR A 135 8.49 -15.55 -3.90
CA THR A 135 7.18 -15.20 -3.36
C THR A 135 7.29 -13.91 -2.56
N ASN A 136 6.21 -13.15 -2.48
CA ASN A 136 6.12 -12.10 -1.50
C ASN A 136 5.95 -12.68 -0.08
N VAL A 137 6.02 -11.78 0.91
CA VAL A 137 5.74 -12.03 2.33
C VAL A 137 4.92 -10.84 2.82
N LEU A 138 3.81 -11.11 3.50
CA LEU A 138 3.03 -10.08 4.18
C LEU A 138 3.02 -10.42 5.67
N GLU A 139 3.70 -9.61 6.47
CA GLU A 139 3.71 -9.71 7.92
C GLU A 139 2.73 -8.75 8.58
N GLU A 140 2.55 -8.91 9.86
CA GLU A 140 1.84 -8.02 10.75
C GLU A 140 2.75 -7.70 11.93
N VAL A 141 2.69 -6.45 12.37
CA VAL A 141 3.55 -5.93 13.43
C VAL A 141 2.68 -5.34 14.52
N PHE A 142 2.85 -5.83 15.74
CA PHE A 142 2.30 -5.22 16.94
C PHE A 142 3.41 -4.56 17.77
N LEU A 143 3.15 -3.33 18.18
CA LEU A 143 4.04 -2.49 18.98
C LEU A 143 3.33 -2.08 20.26
N PHE A 144 3.95 -2.35 21.40
CA PHE A 144 3.54 -1.80 22.68
C PHE A 144 4.26 -0.48 22.95
N SER A 145 3.51 0.54 23.33
CA SER A 145 4.00 1.88 23.67
C SER A 145 3.46 2.31 25.03
N ARG A 146 4.23 3.15 25.73
CA ARG A 146 3.85 3.67 27.05
C ARG A 146 4.19 5.14 27.12
N GLU A 147 3.17 5.95 27.40
CA GLU A 147 3.27 7.40 27.56
C GLU A 147 2.74 7.76 28.95
N GLY A 148 3.65 7.87 29.92
CA GLY A 148 3.29 8.04 31.33
C GLY A 148 2.47 6.85 31.86
N SER A 149 1.21 7.09 32.21
CA SER A 149 0.27 6.04 32.68
C SER A 149 -0.60 5.46 31.56
N ARG A 150 -0.48 5.95 30.32
CA ARG A 150 -1.20 5.42 29.17
C ARG A 150 -0.38 4.34 28.50
N MET A 151 -1.01 3.19 28.28
CA MET A 151 -0.48 2.09 27.50
C MET A 151 -1.16 2.09 26.14
N GLY A 152 -0.38 1.94 25.07
CA GLY A 152 -0.85 1.97 23.69
C GLY A 152 -0.40 0.73 22.94
N GLY A 153 -1.34 0.07 22.28
CA GLY A 153 -1.05 -1.02 21.34
C GLY A 153 -1.29 -0.54 19.93
N THR A 154 -0.29 -0.61 19.07
CA THR A 154 -0.38 -0.24 17.66
C THR A 154 -0.13 -1.45 16.78
N VAL A 155 -0.99 -1.67 15.79
CA VAL A 155 -0.89 -2.77 14.84
C VAL A 155 -0.77 -2.22 13.42
N TYR A 156 0.16 -2.78 12.66
CA TYR A 156 0.28 -2.61 11.21
C TYR A 156 -0.03 -3.92 10.52
N ARG A 157 -1.04 -3.92 9.65
CA ARG A 157 -1.51 -5.12 8.95
C ARG A 157 -1.80 -4.80 7.50
N VAL A 158 -1.45 -5.71 6.59
CA VAL A 158 -1.94 -5.66 5.21
C VAL A 158 -3.35 -6.27 5.15
N LEU A 159 -4.33 -5.42 4.89
CA LEU A 159 -5.76 -5.70 4.90
C LEU A 159 -6.23 -6.16 3.52
N ASN A 160 -7.27 -7.01 3.51
CA ASN A 160 -7.98 -7.43 2.31
C ASN A 160 -7.06 -7.89 1.17
N ALA A 161 -5.96 -8.58 1.51
CA ALA A 161 -5.00 -9.01 0.51
C ALA A 161 -5.61 -10.06 -0.43
N ARG A 162 -5.75 -9.72 -1.71
CA ARG A 162 -6.22 -10.64 -2.76
C ARG A 162 -5.07 -10.96 -3.68
N GLY A 163 -4.78 -12.25 -3.88
CA GLY A 163 -3.60 -12.68 -4.63
C GLY A 163 -2.29 -12.11 -4.10
N GLY A 164 -2.19 -11.85 -2.79
CA GLY A 164 -0.97 -11.40 -2.13
C GLY A 164 -0.71 -9.90 -2.21
N VAL A 165 -1.68 -9.10 -2.66
CA VAL A 165 -1.60 -7.64 -2.67
C VAL A 165 -2.77 -7.07 -1.89
N GLY A 166 -2.50 -6.13 -0.98
CA GLY A 166 -3.54 -5.52 -0.17
C GLY A 166 -3.21 -4.09 0.25
N THR A 167 -3.95 -3.59 1.25
CA THR A 167 -3.79 -2.23 1.75
C THR A 167 -3.14 -2.27 3.12
N LEU A 168 -1.97 -1.65 3.29
CA LEU A 168 -1.37 -1.49 4.62
C LEU A 168 -2.25 -0.54 5.44
N GLY A 169 -2.75 -1.04 6.56
CA GLY A 169 -3.52 -0.27 7.52
C GLY A 169 -2.82 -0.20 8.87
N ARG A 170 -3.23 0.80 9.66
CA ARG A 170 -2.78 1.03 11.03
C ARG A 170 -3.98 1.09 11.97
N TYR A 171 -3.91 0.35 13.07
CA TYR A 171 -4.86 0.46 14.18
C TYR A 171 -4.09 0.83 15.46
N THR A 172 -4.70 1.61 16.34
CA THR A 172 -4.12 1.93 17.64
C THR A 172 -5.21 1.99 18.70
N LEU A 173 -4.95 1.34 19.82
CA LEU A 173 -5.78 1.41 21.01
C LEU A 173 -4.94 1.97 22.15
N THR A 174 -5.49 2.90 22.92
CA THR A 174 -4.85 3.38 24.15
C THR A 174 -5.75 3.14 25.34
N HIS A 175 -5.12 2.77 26.46
CA HIS A 175 -5.81 2.51 27.71
C HIS A 175 -5.00 3.01 28.90
N HIS A 176 -5.66 3.30 30.01
CA HIS A 176 -4.98 3.71 31.22
C HIS A 176 -4.51 2.46 31.98
N GLN A 177 -3.24 2.40 32.39
CA GLN A 177 -2.66 1.21 33.02
C GLN A 177 -3.47 0.69 34.21
N ARG A 178 -4.02 1.58 35.05
CA ARG A 178 -4.81 1.19 36.24
C ARG A 178 -6.13 0.48 35.92
N LEU A 179 -6.64 0.65 34.71
CA LEU A 179 -7.94 0.10 34.28
C LEU A 179 -7.77 -1.09 33.33
N MET A 180 -6.52 -1.37 32.93
CA MET A 180 -6.22 -2.37 31.94
C MET A 180 -6.06 -3.75 32.60
N PRO A 181 -6.84 -4.77 32.18
CA PRO A 181 -6.58 -6.13 32.59
C PRO A 181 -5.23 -6.61 32.04
N THR A 182 -4.51 -7.42 32.81
CA THR A 182 -3.18 -7.89 32.45
C THR A 182 -3.21 -8.72 31.16
N GLY A 183 -2.36 -8.42 30.17
CA GLY A 183 -2.27 -9.17 28.92
C GLY A 183 -3.37 -8.83 27.89
N TRP A 184 -4.25 -7.87 28.18
CA TRP A 184 -5.44 -7.62 27.36
C TRP A 184 -5.16 -6.77 26.11
N LEU A 185 -4.20 -5.84 26.15
CA LEU A 185 -4.08 -4.80 25.11
C LEU A 185 -3.60 -5.36 23.78
N SER A 186 -2.61 -6.24 23.80
CA SER A 186 -2.15 -6.99 22.63
C SER A 186 -3.27 -7.78 21.98
N ILE A 187 -4.09 -8.49 22.78
CA ILE A 187 -5.24 -9.25 22.25
C ILE A 187 -6.29 -8.31 21.64
N ALA A 188 -6.67 -7.26 22.37
CA ALA A 188 -7.70 -6.31 21.96
C ALA A 188 -7.35 -5.54 20.68
N THR A 189 -6.05 -5.40 20.38
CA THR A 189 -5.56 -4.71 19.19
C THR A 189 -5.33 -5.65 18.02
N LEU A 190 -4.70 -6.81 18.24
CA LEU A 190 -4.47 -7.82 17.21
C LEU A 190 -5.79 -8.43 16.70
N GLY A 191 -6.78 -8.61 17.57
CA GLY A 191 -8.09 -9.17 17.19
C GLY A 191 -9.01 -8.21 16.44
N ARG A 192 -8.56 -6.99 16.09
CA ARG A 192 -9.46 -5.98 15.50
C ARG A 192 -9.77 -6.28 14.03
N ALA A 193 -11.03 -6.09 13.64
CA ALA A 193 -11.49 -6.26 12.25
C ALA A 193 -10.90 -5.19 11.32
N ALA A 194 -10.69 -5.55 10.05
CA ALA A 194 -10.08 -4.70 9.04
C ALA A 194 -10.78 -3.33 8.88
N THR A 195 -12.09 -3.27 9.11
CA THR A 195 -12.91 -2.03 9.07
C THR A 195 -12.50 -0.97 10.09
N ASN A 196 -11.69 -1.31 11.08
CA ASN A 196 -11.24 -0.40 12.13
C ASN A 196 -9.86 0.20 11.86
N PHE A 197 -9.14 -0.31 10.87
CA PHE A 197 -7.81 0.15 10.56
C PHE A 197 -7.91 1.40 9.67
N ALA A 198 -7.08 2.40 9.96
CA ALA A 198 -6.87 3.51 9.06
C ALA A 198 -6.01 3.02 7.88
N PRO A 199 -6.47 3.13 6.62
CA PRO A 199 -5.67 2.78 5.46
C PRO A 199 -4.52 3.78 5.31
N LEU A 200 -3.31 3.28 5.04
CA LEU A 200 -2.12 4.10 4.83
C LEU A 200 -1.67 4.06 3.37
N VAL A 201 -1.54 2.87 2.80
CA VAL A 201 -0.99 2.65 1.45
C VAL A 201 -1.67 1.45 0.81
N GLU A 202 -2.17 1.63 -0.42
CA GLU A 202 -2.72 0.55 -1.23
C GLU A 202 -1.65 -0.11 -2.11
N GLY A 203 -1.92 -1.33 -2.58
CA GLY A 203 -1.02 -2.02 -3.51
C GLY A 203 0.23 -2.60 -2.85
N VAL A 204 0.17 -2.90 -1.55
CA VAL A 204 1.29 -3.46 -0.81
C VAL A 204 1.46 -4.93 -1.16
N VAL A 205 2.53 -5.20 -1.92
CA VAL A 205 2.91 -6.56 -2.36
C VAL A 205 3.78 -7.25 -1.33
N HIS A 206 4.71 -6.54 -0.68
CA HIS A 206 5.65 -7.14 0.26
C HIS A 206 5.79 -6.25 1.48
N PHE A 207 5.57 -6.82 2.67
CA PHE A 207 5.73 -6.13 3.93
C PHE A 207 6.35 -7.11 4.93
N ARG A 208 7.53 -6.77 5.43
CA ARG A 208 8.32 -7.61 6.33
C ARG A 208 9.08 -6.75 7.33
N VAL A 209 9.11 -7.19 8.58
CA VAL A 209 9.88 -6.59 9.67
C VAL A 209 10.70 -7.67 10.37
N GLN A 210 12.02 -7.48 10.41
CA GLN A 210 12.92 -8.40 11.10
C GLN A 210 13.58 -7.68 12.27
N ALA A 211 13.28 -8.12 13.49
CA ALA A 211 14.02 -7.69 14.67
C ALA A 211 15.23 -8.59 14.90
N TYR A 212 16.27 -8.00 15.51
CA TYR A 212 17.50 -8.68 15.90
C TYR A 212 17.75 -8.41 17.39
N ASP A 213 18.29 -9.40 18.10
CA ASP A 213 18.68 -9.26 19.49
C ASP A 213 19.99 -8.48 19.65
N ALA A 214 20.44 -8.27 20.88
CA ALA A 214 21.68 -7.56 21.20
C ALA A 214 22.95 -8.23 20.65
N LEU A 215 22.87 -9.52 20.30
CA LEU A 215 23.96 -10.30 19.72
C LEU A 215 23.87 -10.34 18.18
N GLY A 216 22.87 -9.69 17.58
CA GLY A 216 22.65 -9.64 16.14
C GLY A 216 21.95 -10.88 15.56
N PHE A 217 21.38 -11.76 16.39
CA PHE A 217 20.57 -12.88 15.90
C PHE A 217 19.12 -12.46 15.69
N PRO A 218 18.45 -12.99 14.64
CA PRO A 218 17.03 -12.75 14.42
C PRO A 218 16.20 -13.09 15.66
N MET A 219 15.42 -12.13 16.17
CA MET A 219 14.45 -12.39 17.24
C MET A 219 13.35 -13.29 16.69
N ASN A 220 13.36 -14.55 17.13
CA ASN A 220 12.30 -15.51 16.90
C ASN A 220 11.57 -15.81 18.22
N VAL A 221 10.51 -16.62 18.15
CA VAL A 221 9.70 -17.01 19.31
C VAL A 221 10.50 -17.77 20.39
N THR A 222 11.71 -18.25 20.07
CA THR A 222 12.56 -19.08 20.94
C THR A 222 13.76 -18.34 21.54
N ASN A 223 14.02 -17.08 21.15
CA ASN A 223 15.10 -16.28 21.71
C ASN A 223 14.72 -15.80 23.13
N ARG A 224 14.94 -16.69 24.11
CA ARG A 224 14.68 -16.47 25.55
C ARG A 224 15.90 -15.96 26.33
N HIS A 225 16.94 -15.47 25.66
CA HIS A 225 18.14 -15.00 26.36
C HIS A 225 17.98 -13.55 26.81
N TRP A 226 17.31 -13.40 27.96
CA TRP A 226 17.50 -12.29 28.90
C TRP A 226 18.10 -12.87 30.18
#